data_AF-A0A444RL52-F1
#
_entry.id   AF-A0A444RL52-F1
#
_cell.length_a   1.000
_cell.length_b   1.000
_cell.length_c   1.000
_cell.angle_alpha   90.00
_cell.angle_beta   90.00
_cell.angle_gamma   90.00
#
_symmetry.space_group_name_H-M   'P 1'
#
loop_
_entity.id
_entity.type
_entity.pdbx_description
1 polymer ?
#
loop_
_entity_poly.entity_id
_entity_poly.type
_entity_poly.pdbx_seq_one_letter_code
_entity_poly.pdbx_strand_id
1 'polypeptide(L)'
;MAALNFLVQCGQISSDVRHEFILLSDVLGLSMLVDSINHPKPAASTEGSVLGPFHTHDAPTLPNGGIMSDDEAGVSIDIWETDSSGHYDVQRQDREAPSERCVMTSDEEGRFWFRGIKPVSYPIPHDGPVGKLVQLLGRHCWRPAHMHFMFAKAGWDQLTTALFIRGDPYESSDAVFGVKKSLVVSLDKVDEVTSSEFQVQEGTWLLRYDFVLVSEEETLALRDHNAVAALRDLGLTHLKLVDHLPVPELD
;
A
#
# COMPACT_ATOMS: atom_id res chain seq x y z
N MET A 1 1.02 -12.90 32.72
CA MET A 1 2.02 -13.52 31.83
C MET A 1 1.55 -13.72 30.39
N ALA A 2 0.28 -14.07 30.11
CA ALA A 2 -0.19 -14.37 28.75
C ALA A 2 0.15 -13.28 27.70
N ALA A 3 -0.12 -12.00 28.01
CA ALA A 3 0.20 -10.89 27.10
C ALA A 3 1.72 -10.75 26.82
N LEU A 4 2.56 -10.91 27.84
CA LEU A 4 4.01 -10.87 27.67
C LEU A 4 4.51 -12.04 26.81
N ASN A 5 3.97 -13.25 27.03
CA ASN A 5 4.31 -14.42 26.23
C ASN A 5 3.89 -14.25 24.77
N PHE A 6 2.74 -13.61 24.51
CA PHE A 6 2.30 -13.27 23.15
C PHE A 6 3.29 -12.34 22.45
N LEU A 7 3.75 -11.28 23.12
CA LEU A 7 4.76 -10.37 22.55
C LEU A 7 6.09 -11.07 22.29
N VAL A 8 6.54 -11.93 23.22
CA VAL A 8 7.74 -12.76 23.03
C VAL A 8 7.59 -13.66 21.81
N GLN A 9 6.43 -14.32 21.64
CA GLN A 9 6.16 -15.17 20.48
C GLN A 9 6.16 -14.38 19.17
N CYS A 10 5.63 -13.15 19.15
CA CYS A 10 5.68 -12.27 17.98
C CYS A 10 7.13 -11.95 17.60
N GLY A 11 7.98 -11.67 18.58
CA GLY A 11 9.41 -11.43 18.35
C GLY A 11 10.12 -12.68 17.83
N GLN A 12 9.87 -13.84 18.44
CA GLN A 12 10.57 -15.09 18.11
C GLN A 12 10.25 -15.64 16.71
N ILE A 13 9.02 -15.45 16.22
CA ILE A 13 8.62 -15.93 14.90
C ILE A 13 9.01 -14.96 13.78
N SER A 14 9.39 -13.73 14.13
CA SER A 14 9.80 -12.73 13.14
C SER A 14 11.17 -13.09 12.55
N SER A 15 11.34 -12.82 11.27
CA SER A 15 12.55 -13.03 10.46
C SER A 15 12.67 -11.93 9.40
N ASP A 16 13.69 -12.01 8.54
CA ASP A 16 13.91 -11.05 7.44
C ASP A 16 12.80 -11.06 6.38
N VAL A 17 11.98 -12.11 6.34
CA VAL A 17 10.85 -12.28 5.40
C VAL A 17 9.50 -12.43 6.10
N ARG A 18 9.49 -12.35 7.43
CA ARG A 18 8.27 -12.43 8.25
C ARG A 18 8.33 -11.41 9.37
N HIS A 19 7.50 -10.38 9.30
CA HIS A 19 7.46 -9.35 10.32
C HIS A 19 6.17 -9.41 11.14
N GLU A 20 6.11 -10.29 12.13
CA GLU A 20 4.88 -10.57 12.90
C GLU A 20 4.43 -9.34 13.72
N PHE A 21 5.35 -8.46 14.14
CA PHE A 21 4.98 -7.20 14.79
C PHE A 21 4.37 -6.17 13.82
N ILE A 22 4.81 -6.16 12.55
CA ILE A 22 4.16 -5.35 11.51
C ILE A 22 2.76 -5.91 11.25
N LEU A 23 2.63 -7.23 11.12
CA LEU A 23 1.32 -7.86 10.97
C LEU A 23 0.40 -7.58 12.16
N LEU A 24 0.92 -7.58 13.39
CA LEU A 24 0.17 -7.18 14.58
C LEU A 24 -0.33 -5.73 14.47
N SER A 25 0.54 -4.81 14.04
CA SER A 25 0.18 -3.40 13.78
C SER A 25 -0.94 -3.30 12.74
N ASP A 26 -0.81 -4.04 11.64
CA ASP A 26 -1.77 -4.07 10.53
C ASP A 26 -3.15 -4.57 10.98
N VAL A 27 -3.22 -5.72 11.66
CA VAL A 27 -4.51 -6.29 12.08
C VAL A 27 -5.17 -5.50 13.21
N LEU A 28 -4.44 -4.63 13.91
CA LEU A 28 -5.00 -3.72 14.89
C LEU A 28 -5.36 -2.35 14.28
N GLY A 29 -5.03 -2.12 13.01
CA GLY A 29 -5.29 -0.86 12.30
C GLY A 29 -4.30 0.26 12.67
N LEU A 30 -3.24 -0.05 13.41
CA LEU A 30 -2.24 0.94 13.82
C LEU A 30 -1.45 1.44 12.60
N SER A 31 -1.08 0.56 11.67
CA SER A 31 -0.36 0.96 10.46
C SER A 31 -1.16 1.95 9.61
N MET A 32 -2.46 1.68 9.42
CA MET A 32 -3.36 2.59 8.70
C MET A 32 -3.56 3.93 9.41
N LEU A 33 -3.60 3.91 10.74
CA LEU A 33 -3.71 5.14 11.52
C LEU A 33 -2.45 5.99 11.39
N VAL A 34 -1.26 5.38 11.47
CA VAL A 34 0.03 6.07 11.28
C VAL A 34 0.13 6.67 9.88
N ASP A 35 -0.23 5.92 8.84
CA ASP A 35 -0.29 6.42 7.46
C ASP A 35 -1.21 7.65 7.34
N SER A 36 -2.44 7.54 7.86
CA SER A 36 -3.43 8.62 7.77
C SER A 36 -3.03 9.90 8.52
N ILE A 37 -2.25 9.77 9.60
CA ILE A 37 -1.75 10.91 10.38
C ILE A 37 -0.56 11.58 9.70
N ASN A 38 0.37 10.78 9.16
CA ASN A 38 1.63 11.30 8.62
C ASN A 38 1.52 11.75 7.17
N HIS A 39 0.65 11.14 6.39
CA HIS A 39 0.42 11.44 4.97
C HIS A 39 -1.03 11.84 4.71
N PRO A 40 -1.53 12.92 5.35
CA PRO A 40 -2.90 13.36 5.10
C PRO A 40 -3.04 13.77 3.64
N LYS A 41 -4.13 13.32 3.01
CA LYS A 41 -4.37 13.50 1.58
C LYS A 41 -5.50 14.52 1.35
N PRO A 42 -5.26 15.60 0.58
CA PRO A 42 -6.33 16.46 0.06
C PRO A 42 -7.38 15.65 -0.72
N ALA A 43 -8.64 16.11 -0.73
CA ALA A 43 -9.77 15.35 -1.28
C ALA A 43 -9.64 14.91 -2.76
N ALA A 44 -8.82 15.59 -3.55
CA ALA A 44 -8.59 15.28 -4.96
C ALA A 44 -7.38 14.35 -5.21
N SER A 45 -6.63 13.99 -4.17
CA SER A 45 -5.44 13.15 -4.27
C SER A 45 -5.74 11.68 -4.04
N THR A 46 -4.89 10.80 -4.57
CA THR A 46 -5.04 9.37 -4.31
C THR A 46 -4.72 9.07 -2.86
N GLU A 47 -5.61 8.32 -2.20
CA GLU A 47 -5.43 7.93 -0.80
C GLU A 47 -4.33 6.88 -0.64
N GLY A 48 -3.58 6.96 0.47
CA GLY A 48 -2.65 5.92 0.88
C GLY A 48 -3.35 4.65 1.40
N SER A 49 -2.65 3.52 1.38
CA SER A 49 -3.05 2.26 2.01
C SER A 49 -1.82 1.60 2.64
N VAL A 50 -2.02 0.53 3.42
CA VAL A 50 -0.90 -0.19 4.05
C VAL A 50 0.10 -0.71 3.02
N LEU A 51 1.40 -0.51 3.29
CA LEU A 51 2.49 -1.15 2.54
C LEU A 51 2.36 -2.69 2.59
N GLY A 52 1.98 -3.21 3.75
CA GLY A 52 1.99 -4.64 4.03
C GLY A 52 3.42 -5.20 4.16
N PRO A 53 3.57 -6.46 4.60
CA PRO A 53 4.86 -7.01 4.98
C PRO A 53 5.67 -7.61 3.82
N PHE A 54 5.21 -7.51 2.57
CA PHE A 54 5.74 -8.27 1.42
C PHE A 54 6.48 -7.43 0.36
N HIS A 55 6.65 -6.13 0.63
CA HIS A 55 7.50 -5.25 -0.18
C HIS A 55 8.98 -5.64 -0.01
N THR A 56 9.75 -5.60 -1.10
CA THR A 56 11.20 -5.84 -1.08
C THR A 56 11.92 -4.88 -2.01
N HIS A 57 13.23 -4.75 -1.82
CA HIS A 57 14.08 -3.81 -2.55
C HIS A 57 14.81 -4.43 -3.74
N ASP A 58 14.51 -5.69 -4.08
CA ASP A 58 15.15 -6.45 -5.16
C ASP A 58 14.30 -6.56 -6.44
N ALA A 59 13.24 -5.76 -6.54
CA ALA A 59 12.41 -5.69 -7.73
C ALA A 59 13.20 -5.08 -8.92
N PRO A 60 13.07 -5.64 -10.13
CA PRO A 60 13.79 -5.13 -11.30
C PRO A 60 13.15 -3.85 -11.88
N THR A 61 13.96 -2.91 -12.38
CA THR A 61 13.52 -1.67 -13.07
C THR A 61 13.15 -1.92 -14.53
N LEU A 62 11.93 -1.59 -15.00
CA LEU A 62 11.38 -1.79 -16.38
C LEU A 62 11.04 -0.47 -17.12
N PRO A 63 11.17 -0.38 -18.48
CA PRO A 63 10.77 0.78 -19.26
C PRO A 63 9.27 0.74 -19.51
N ASN A 64 8.69 1.89 -19.86
CA ASN A 64 7.26 1.96 -20.20
C ASN A 64 6.92 0.99 -21.36
N GLY A 65 6.10 -0.01 -21.06
CA GLY A 65 5.71 -1.05 -22.00
C GLY A 65 6.74 -2.13 -22.36
N GLY A 66 7.89 -2.17 -21.71
CA GLY A 66 8.87 -3.26 -21.85
C GLY A 66 9.05 -4.10 -20.60
N ILE A 67 10.05 -4.99 -20.66
CA ILE A 67 10.76 -5.52 -19.49
C ILE A 67 12.22 -4.98 -19.57
N MET A 68 12.63 -4.23 -18.54
CA MET A 68 13.96 -3.69 -18.13
C MET A 68 14.63 -2.41 -18.72
N SER A 69 15.01 -1.44 -17.83
CA SER A 69 15.85 -0.20 -17.93
C SER A 69 15.18 1.19 -18.03
N ASP A 70 15.77 2.36 -17.69
CA ASP A 70 16.61 2.93 -16.58
C ASP A 70 16.65 4.50 -16.77
N ASP A 71 16.85 5.27 -15.68
CA ASP A 71 16.77 6.74 -15.37
C ASP A 71 17.01 7.85 -16.45
N GLU A 72 16.52 9.12 -16.43
CA GLU A 72 15.77 9.98 -15.49
C GLU A 72 14.85 10.95 -16.30
N ALA A 73 13.54 10.98 -15.98
CA ALA A 73 12.60 12.12 -15.99
C ALA A 73 11.16 11.57 -15.83
N GLY A 74 10.80 11.09 -14.63
CA GLY A 74 9.48 10.50 -14.39
C GLY A 74 9.22 10.20 -12.91
N VAL A 75 8.03 9.70 -12.58
CA VAL A 75 7.71 9.15 -11.25
C VAL A 75 8.18 7.70 -11.23
N SER A 76 8.92 7.29 -10.20
CA SER A 76 9.22 5.87 -9.95
C SER A 76 8.01 5.19 -9.33
N ILE A 77 7.61 4.03 -9.86
CA ILE A 77 6.44 3.26 -9.45
C ILE A 77 6.87 1.82 -9.15
N ASP A 78 6.93 1.45 -7.88
CA ASP A 78 7.10 0.06 -7.44
C ASP A 78 5.73 -0.62 -7.37
N ILE A 79 5.60 -1.78 -7.99
CA ILE A 79 4.34 -2.52 -8.19
C ILE A 79 4.57 -3.95 -7.74
N TRP A 80 3.67 -4.48 -6.91
CA TRP A 80 3.70 -5.88 -6.50
C TRP A 80 2.31 -6.45 -6.23
N GLU A 81 2.12 -7.71 -6.57
CA GLU A 81 0.88 -8.46 -6.34
C GLU A 81 1.15 -9.92 -5.94
N THR A 82 0.09 -10.64 -5.56
CA THR A 82 0.16 -12.09 -5.39
C THR A 82 0.02 -12.80 -6.71
N ASP A 83 0.56 -14.02 -6.80
CA ASP A 83 0.28 -14.92 -7.91
C ASP A 83 -1.18 -15.43 -7.90
N SER A 84 -1.55 -16.21 -8.92
CA SER A 84 -2.90 -16.78 -9.06
C SER A 84 -3.33 -17.73 -7.93
N SER A 85 -2.39 -18.17 -7.09
CA SER A 85 -2.64 -18.98 -5.89
C SER A 85 -2.75 -18.15 -4.61
N GLY A 86 -2.59 -16.82 -4.70
CA GLY A 86 -2.67 -15.91 -3.57
C GLY A 86 -1.38 -15.82 -2.75
N HIS A 87 -0.21 -16.12 -3.34
CA HIS A 87 1.08 -16.01 -2.66
C HIS A 87 1.96 -14.95 -3.31
N TYR A 88 2.68 -14.18 -2.50
CA TYR A 88 3.81 -13.38 -2.99
C TYR A 88 5.02 -14.31 -3.19
N ASP A 89 5.87 -14.00 -4.17
CA ASP A 89 7.10 -14.73 -4.46
C ASP A 89 8.01 -14.91 -3.23
N VAL A 90 8.10 -13.90 -2.35
CA VAL A 90 8.89 -13.93 -1.09
C VAL A 90 8.40 -14.95 -0.08
N GLN A 91 7.17 -15.44 -0.22
CA GLN A 91 6.61 -16.51 0.61
C GLN A 91 7.00 -17.90 0.10
N ARG A 92 7.59 -18.00 -1.10
CA ARG A 92 8.00 -19.26 -1.72
C ARG A 92 9.41 -19.65 -1.26
N GLN A 93 9.54 -20.88 -0.75
CA GLN A 93 10.84 -21.42 -0.30
C GLN A 93 11.80 -21.68 -1.46
N ASP A 94 11.25 -21.89 -2.66
CA ASP A 94 11.94 -22.16 -3.92
C ASP A 94 12.08 -20.91 -4.80
N ARG A 95 12.01 -19.70 -4.22
CA ARG A 95 12.18 -18.45 -4.96
C ARG A 95 13.58 -18.37 -5.58
N GLU A 96 13.65 -18.47 -6.90
CA GLU A 96 14.90 -18.30 -7.67
C GLU A 96 15.13 -16.85 -8.12
N ALA A 97 14.06 -16.12 -8.40
CA ALA A 97 14.08 -14.74 -8.89
C ALA A 97 12.81 -13.98 -8.45
N PRO A 98 12.82 -12.63 -8.50
CA PRO A 98 11.61 -11.83 -8.33
C PRO A 98 10.50 -12.24 -9.30
N SER A 99 9.27 -12.34 -8.79
CA SER A 99 8.07 -12.61 -9.61
C SER A 99 6.88 -11.78 -9.12
N GLU A 100 5.96 -11.45 -10.03
CA GLU A 100 4.81 -10.57 -9.78
C GLU A 100 5.16 -9.23 -9.11
N ARG A 101 6.37 -8.71 -9.38
CA ARG A 101 6.85 -7.40 -8.90
C ARG A 101 7.74 -6.70 -9.92
N CYS A 102 7.68 -5.37 -9.97
CA CYS A 102 8.56 -4.54 -10.79
C CYS A 102 8.64 -3.10 -10.28
N VAL A 103 9.70 -2.40 -10.65
CA VAL A 103 9.79 -0.94 -10.56
C VAL A 103 9.68 -0.38 -11.98
N MET A 104 8.84 0.63 -12.20
CA MET A 104 8.67 1.30 -13.49
C MET A 104 8.91 2.80 -13.34
N THR A 105 9.17 3.47 -14.46
CA THR A 105 9.20 4.94 -14.51
C THR A 105 8.11 5.42 -15.47
N SER A 106 7.36 6.45 -15.07
CA SER A 106 6.37 7.08 -15.94
C SER A 106 7.01 7.72 -17.18
N ASP A 107 6.29 7.78 -18.30
CA ASP A 107 6.71 8.56 -19.47
C ASP A 107 6.60 10.09 -19.26
N GLU A 108 6.94 10.85 -20.29
CA GLU A 108 6.90 12.32 -20.29
C GLU A 108 5.49 12.88 -20.05
N GLU A 109 4.44 12.12 -20.37
CA GLU A 109 3.05 12.46 -20.09
C GLU A 109 2.56 11.94 -18.72
N GLY A 110 3.43 11.29 -17.94
CA GLY A 110 3.10 10.72 -16.64
C GLY A 110 2.40 9.36 -16.70
N ARG A 111 2.35 8.70 -17.87
CA ARG A 111 1.70 7.40 -18.04
C ARG A 111 2.66 6.26 -17.78
N PHE A 112 2.12 5.14 -17.31
CA PHE A 112 2.81 3.86 -17.22
C PHE A 112 1.81 2.74 -17.46
N TRP A 113 2.28 1.60 -17.96
CA TRP A 113 1.43 0.42 -18.13
C TRP A 113 2.26 -0.87 -18.04
N PHE A 114 1.60 -1.95 -17.64
CA PHE A 114 2.21 -3.27 -17.51
C PHE A 114 1.16 -4.37 -17.73
N ARG A 115 1.63 -5.60 -17.91
CA ARG A 115 0.80 -6.80 -17.93
C ARG A 115 0.98 -7.53 -16.61
N GLY A 116 -0.05 -7.52 -15.78
CA GLY A 116 -0.12 -8.33 -14.58
C GLY A 116 -1.01 -9.55 -14.76
N ILE A 117 -1.29 -10.23 -13.67
CA ILE A 117 -2.37 -11.21 -13.60
C ILE A 117 -3.58 -10.56 -12.93
N LYS A 118 -4.74 -11.24 -12.97
CA LYS A 118 -5.88 -10.75 -12.21
C LYS A 118 -5.64 -11.08 -10.72
N PRO A 119 -5.60 -10.10 -9.81
CA PRO A 119 -5.38 -10.37 -8.40
C PRO A 119 -6.48 -11.29 -7.82
N VAL A 120 -6.10 -12.06 -6.80
CA VAL A 120 -7.01 -12.93 -6.05
C VAL A 120 -6.93 -12.58 -4.56
N SER A 121 -8.04 -12.77 -3.85
CA SER A 121 -8.06 -12.65 -2.39
C SER A 121 -7.14 -13.69 -1.76
N TYR A 122 -6.46 -13.32 -0.67
CA TYR A 122 -5.55 -14.21 0.02
C TYR A 122 -5.61 -14.01 1.54
N PRO A 123 -5.28 -15.03 2.36
CA PRO A 123 -5.19 -14.87 3.80
C PRO A 123 -3.84 -14.25 4.19
N ILE A 124 -3.85 -13.36 5.19
CA ILE A 124 -2.63 -12.99 5.91
C ILE A 124 -2.04 -14.22 6.63
N PRO A 125 -0.73 -14.24 6.95
CA PRO A 125 -0.14 -15.30 7.76
C PRO A 125 -0.92 -15.50 9.08
N HIS A 126 -1.50 -16.68 9.23
CA HIS A 126 -2.41 -17.02 10.33
C HIS A 126 -1.92 -18.18 11.22
N ASP A 127 -0.73 -18.72 10.94
CA ASP A 127 -0.07 -19.78 11.69
C ASP A 127 0.65 -19.28 12.96
N GLY A 128 0.83 -17.96 13.07
CA GLY A 128 1.53 -17.28 14.15
C GLY A 128 0.66 -16.82 15.32
N PRO A 129 1.25 -16.16 16.32
CA PRO A 129 0.51 -15.53 17.43
C PRO A 129 -0.55 -14.55 16.92
N VAL A 130 -0.28 -13.75 15.88
CA VAL A 130 -1.25 -12.78 15.36
C VAL A 130 -2.46 -13.48 14.74
N GLY A 131 -2.25 -14.57 14.00
CA GLY A 131 -3.33 -15.40 13.49
C GLY A 131 -4.26 -15.91 14.60
N LYS A 132 -3.66 -16.40 15.71
CA LYS A 132 -4.42 -16.82 16.90
C LYS A 132 -5.20 -15.68 17.53
N LEU A 133 -4.61 -14.47 17.61
CA LEU A 133 -5.29 -13.29 18.12
C LEU A 133 -6.51 -12.93 17.25
N VAL A 134 -6.34 -12.86 15.94
CA VAL A 134 -7.42 -12.57 14.98
C VAL A 134 -8.56 -13.57 15.13
N GLN A 135 -8.23 -14.87 15.26
CA GLN A 135 -9.23 -15.92 15.51
C GLN A 135 -9.96 -15.73 16.85
N LEU A 136 -9.24 -15.42 17.94
CA LEU A 136 -9.85 -15.16 19.25
C LEU A 136 -10.79 -13.95 19.24
N LEU A 137 -10.52 -12.96 18.39
CA LEU A 137 -11.38 -11.79 18.17
C LEU A 137 -12.58 -12.09 17.25
N GLY A 138 -12.73 -13.33 16.76
CA GLY A 138 -13.81 -13.72 15.86
C GLY A 138 -13.71 -13.11 14.46
N ARG A 139 -12.49 -12.73 14.02
CA ARG A 139 -12.22 -12.12 12.71
C ARG A 139 -11.63 -13.15 11.75
N HIS A 140 -11.81 -12.93 10.45
CA HIS A 140 -11.13 -13.71 9.42
C HIS A 140 -9.75 -13.11 9.09
N CYS A 141 -8.92 -13.88 8.39
CA CYS A 141 -7.57 -13.48 7.95
C CYS A 141 -7.50 -13.03 6.48
N TRP A 142 -8.60 -13.05 5.75
CA TRP A 142 -8.60 -12.70 4.33
C TRP A 142 -8.44 -11.21 4.06
N ARG A 143 -7.63 -10.91 3.04
CA ARG A 143 -7.58 -9.62 2.34
C ARG A 143 -8.27 -9.77 0.99
N PRO A 144 -9.02 -8.75 0.53
CA PRO A 144 -9.63 -8.75 -0.80
C PRO A 144 -8.57 -8.78 -1.90
N ALA A 145 -8.91 -9.18 -3.11
CA ALA A 145 -8.03 -9.09 -4.27
C ALA A 145 -7.55 -7.64 -4.50
N HIS A 146 -6.23 -7.43 -4.56
CA HIS A 146 -5.64 -6.12 -4.76
C HIS A 146 -4.25 -6.18 -5.37
N MET A 147 -3.80 -5.03 -5.85
CA MET A 147 -2.46 -4.80 -6.33
C MET A 147 -1.88 -3.56 -5.66
N HIS A 148 -0.61 -3.63 -5.27
CA HIS A 148 0.07 -2.56 -4.58
C HIS A 148 0.85 -1.65 -5.53
N PHE A 149 0.99 -0.40 -5.11
CA PHE A 149 1.77 0.61 -5.79
C PHE A 149 2.51 1.47 -4.75
N MET A 150 3.77 1.80 -5.03
CA MET A 150 4.51 2.81 -4.28
C MET A 150 5.15 3.78 -5.27
N PHE A 151 4.77 5.05 -5.17
CA PHE A 151 5.23 6.13 -6.04
C PHE A 151 6.24 7.01 -5.31
N ALA A 152 7.38 7.27 -5.96
CA ALA A 152 8.41 8.15 -5.43
C ALA A 152 8.91 9.13 -6.50
N LYS A 153 9.03 10.41 -6.12
CA LYS A 153 9.63 11.48 -6.93
C LYS A 153 10.08 12.62 -6.01
N ALA A 154 11.28 13.16 -6.23
CA ALA A 154 11.79 14.26 -5.41
C ALA A 154 10.82 15.47 -5.40
N GLY A 155 10.53 16.00 -4.20
CA GLY A 155 9.57 17.10 -3.98
C GLY A 155 8.10 16.67 -3.94
N TRP A 156 7.81 15.39 -4.11
CA TRP A 156 6.47 14.81 -3.98
C TRP A 156 6.41 13.88 -2.78
N ASP A 157 5.30 13.93 -2.04
CA ASP A 157 5.06 13.01 -0.93
C ASP A 157 4.95 11.58 -1.47
N GLN A 158 5.76 10.67 -0.94
CA GLN A 158 5.76 9.27 -1.35
C GLN A 158 4.34 8.70 -1.14
N LEU A 159 3.78 8.08 -2.18
CA LEU A 159 2.46 7.46 -2.08
C LEU A 159 2.61 5.95 -2.07
N THR A 160 2.33 5.31 -0.93
CA THR A 160 2.07 3.88 -0.85
C THR A 160 0.57 3.64 -0.87
N THR A 161 0.08 2.86 -1.83
CA THR A 161 -1.35 2.59 -1.98
C THR A 161 -1.61 1.20 -2.57
N ALA A 162 -2.88 0.82 -2.64
CA ALA A 162 -3.33 -0.40 -3.26
C ALA A 162 -4.68 -0.18 -3.95
N LEU A 163 -4.90 -0.85 -5.08
CA LEU A 163 -6.19 -0.86 -5.76
C LEU A 163 -6.90 -2.19 -5.52
N PHE A 164 -8.14 -2.13 -5.03
CA PHE A 164 -8.94 -3.27 -4.62
C PHE A 164 -10.02 -3.59 -5.65
N ILE A 165 -10.20 -4.87 -5.97
CA ILE A 165 -11.17 -5.28 -6.99
C ILE A 165 -12.59 -5.22 -6.44
N ARG A 166 -13.44 -4.46 -7.13
CA ARG A 166 -14.87 -4.34 -6.80
C ARG A 166 -15.60 -5.67 -6.87
N GLY A 167 -16.43 -5.94 -5.87
CA GLY A 167 -17.21 -7.17 -5.75
C GLY A 167 -16.44 -8.34 -5.14
N ASP A 168 -15.22 -8.11 -4.64
CA ASP A 168 -14.49 -9.12 -3.88
C ASP A 168 -15.26 -9.46 -2.58
N PRO A 169 -15.34 -10.75 -2.17
CA PRO A 169 -16.05 -11.16 -0.95
C PRO A 169 -15.57 -10.48 0.34
N TYR A 170 -14.32 -9.99 0.36
CA TYR A 170 -13.70 -9.36 1.53
C TYR A 170 -13.51 -7.84 1.37
N GLU A 171 -14.10 -7.23 0.32
CA GLU A 171 -14.01 -5.78 0.06
C GLU A 171 -14.40 -4.95 1.29
N SER A 172 -15.44 -5.37 2.01
CA SER A 172 -15.96 -4.65 3.18
C SER A 172 -15.40 -5.11 4.52
N SER A 173 -14.48 -6.08 4.52
CA SER A 173 -14.04 -6.76 5.75
C SER A 173 -12.54 -7.08 5.78
N ASP A 174 -11.72 -6.37 5.00
CA ASP A 174 -10.27 -6.56 4.95
C ASP A 174 -9.63 -6.71 6.35
N ALA A 175 -8.86 -7.78 6.53
CA ALA A 175 -8.24 -8.14 7.80
C ALA A 175 -7.26 -7.08 8.35
N VAL A 176 -6.76 -6.20 7.48
CA VAL A 176 -5.79 -5.14 7.83
C VAL A 176 -6.31 -3.72 7.58
N PHE A 177 -7.60 -3.58 7.29
CA PHE A 177 -8.27 -2.28 7.11
C PHE A 177 -7.70 -1.39 5.99
N GLY A 178 -7.09 -1.98 4.96
CA GLY A 178 -6.46 -1.24 3.86
C GLY A 178 -7.45 -0.66 2.86
N VAL A 179 -8.67 -1.22 2.77
CA VAL A 179 -9.68 -0.80 1.78
C VAL A 179 -10.23 0.59 2.09
N LYS A 180 -10.16 1.47 1.09
CA LYS A 180 -10.84 2.77 1.07
C LYS A 180 -11.74 2.84 -0.16
N LYS A 181 -12.88 3.53 -0.05
CA LYS A 181 -13.90 3.56 -1.12
C LYS A 181 -13.36 4.09 -2.46
N SER A 182 -12.45 5.07 -2.41
CA SER A 182 -11.78 5.66 -3.58
C SER A 182 -10.87 4.66 -4.30
N LEU A 183 -10.33 3.68 -3.57
CA LEU A 183 -9.38 2.68 -4.05
C LEU A 183 -10.05 1.39 -4.55
N VAL A 184 -11.40 1.32 -4.52
CA VAL A 184 -12.16 0.17 -5.04
C VAL A 184 -12.50 0.38 -6.52
N VAL A 185 -11.85 -0.40 -7.37
CA VAL A 185 -11.85 -0.26 -8.84
C VAL A 185 -12.56 -1.42 -9.52
N SER A 186 -13.12 -1.16 -10.71
CA SER A 186 -13.67 -2.22 -11.57
C SER A 186 -12.67 -2.58 -12.65
N LEU A 187 -12.72 -3.82 -13.15
CA LEU A 187 -11.94 -4.24 -14.30
C LEU A 187 -12.80 -4.15 -15.56
N ASP A 188 -12.30 -3.42 -16.54
CA ASP A 188 -12.87 -3.36 -17.88
C ASP A 188 -12.31 -4.50 -18.75
N LYS A 189 -12.67 -4.46 -20.03
CA LYS A 189 -12.13 -5.34 -21.07
C LYS A 189 -11.37 -4.52 -22.09
N VAL A 190 -10.21 -5.02 -22.52
CA VAL A 190 -9.43 -4.47 -23.63
C VAL A 190 -10.29 -4.44 -24.88
N ASP A 191 -10.46 -3.25 -25.46
CA ASP A 191 -11.12 -2.99 -26.74
C ASP A 191 -10.10 -3.01 -27.91
N GLU A 192 -10.59 -2.88 -29.15
CA GLU A 192 -9.75 -2.89 -30.36
C GLU A 192 -8.66 -1.81 -30.35
N VAL A 193 -8.97 -0.60 -29.85
CA VAL A 193 -8.04 0.53 -29.78
C VAL A 193 -6.89 0.22 -28.83
N THR A 194 -7.22 -0.22 -27.61
CA THR A 194 -6.26 -0.59 -26.57
C THR A 194 -5.44 -1.81 -26.97
N SER A 195 -6.08 -2.79 -27.60
CA SER A 195 -5.43 -3.97 -28.17
C SER A 195 -4.34 -3.57 -29.16
N SER A 196 -4.67 -2.64 -30.06
CA SER A 196 -3.73 -2.15 -31.09
C SER A 196 -2.59 -1.34 -30.48
N GLU A 197 -2.87 -0.49 -29.49
CA GLU A 197 -1.88 0.36 -28.82
C GLU A 197 -0.88 -0.44 -28.00
N PHE A 198 -1.36 -1.36 -27.15
CA PHE A 198 -0.54 -2.10 -26.19
C PHE A 198 -0.20 -3.53 -26.61
N GLN A 199 -0.65 -3.93 -27.81
CA GLN A 199 -0.45 -5.27 -28.41
C GLN A 199 -0.97 -6.40 -27.50
N VAL A 200 -2.12 -6.18 -26.84
CA VAL A 200 -2.78 -7.12 -25.92
C VAL A 200 -4.04 -7.67 -26.58
N GLN A 201 -4.36 -8.95 -26.36
CA GLN A 201 -5.57 -9.55 -26.91
C GLN A 201 -6.85 -8.84 -26.43
N GLU A 202 -7.78 -8.54 -27.35
CA GLU A 202 -9.13 -8.06 -27.03
C GLU A 202 -9.85 -8.98 -26.02
N GLY A 203 -10.61 -8.38 -25.11
CA GLY A 203 -11.30 -9.12 -24.04
C GLY A 203 -10.42 -9.55 -22.86
N THR A 204 -9.13 -9.23 -22.88
CA THR A 204 -8.27 -9.29 -21.68
C THR A 204 -8.80 -8.32 -20.61
N TRP A 205 -8.64 -8.64 -19.33
CA TRP A 205 -9.00 -7.72 -18.25
C TRP A 205 -8.14 -6.46 -18.32
N LEU A 206 -8.75 -5.31 -18.09
CA LEU A 206 -8.10 -4.01 -18.16
C LEU A 206 -8.36 -3.24 -16.86
N LEU A 207 -7.30 -2.76 -16.24
CA LEU A 207 -7.37 -1.79 -15.14
C LEU A 207 -6.85 -0.46 -15.67
N ARG A 208 -7.69 0.58 -15.61
CA ARG A 208 -7.30 1.98 -15.86
C ARG A 208 -7.52 2.77 -14.59
N TYR A 209 -6.50 3.50 -14.17
CA TYR A 209 -6.58 4.32 -12.97
C TYR A 209 -5.58 5.47 -13.05
N ASP A 210 -6.03 6.67 -12.68
CA ASP A 210 -5.20 7.86 -12.61
C ASP A 210 -4.77 8.09 -11.17
N PHE A 211 -3.46 8.04 -10.91
CA PHE A 211 -2.90 8.35 -9.61
C PHE A 211 -2.59 9.84 -9.51
N VAL A 212 -3.08 10.48 -8.44
CA VAL A 212 -2.85 11.90 -8.16
C VAL A 212 -1.94 12.02 -6.95
N LEU A 213 -0.68 12.38 -7.19
CA LEU A 213 0.30 12.66 -6.16
C LEU A 213 0.14 14.08 -5.61
N VAL A 214 0.74 14.32 -4.45
CA VAL A 214 0.72 15.60 -3.74
C VAL A 214 2.16 16.00 -3.44
N SER A 215 2.47 17.30 -3.45
CA SER A 215 3.81 17.74 -3.07
C SER A 215 4.09 17.45 -1.58
N GLU A 216 5.37 17.34 -1.22
CA GLU A 216 5.77 17.25 0.20
C GLU A 216 5.31 18.49 0.97
N GLU A 217 5.41 19.67 0.35
CA GLU A 217 5.00 20.95 0.94
C GLU A 217 3.51 20.97 1.30
N GLU A 218 2.63 20.59 0.36
CA GLU A 218 1.18 20.55 0.60
C GLU A 218 0.80 19.53 1.69
N THR A 219 1.47 18.37 1.70
CA THR A 219 1.23 17.33 2.70
C THR A 219 1.65 17.80 4.09
N LEU A 220 2.82 18.41 4.23
CA LEU A 220 3.31 18.98 5.49
C LEU A 220 2.42 20.11 5.99
N ALA A 221 1.99 21.02 5.10
CA ALA A 221 1.09 22.10 5.45
C ALA A 221 -0.27 21.58 5.95
N LEU A 222 -0.82 20.55 5.31
CA LEU A 222 -2.07 19.92 5.74
C LEU A 222 -1.92 19.19 7.07
N ARG A 223 -0.79 18.49 7.27
CA ARG A 223 -0.47 17.84 8.54
C ARG A 223 -0.40 18.85 9.68
N ASP A 224 0.30 19.96 9.49
CA ASP A 224 0.41 21.01 10.50
C ASP A 224 -0.96 21.65 10.80
N HIS A 225 -1.77 21.90 9.76
CA HIS A 225 -3.13 22.41 9.92
C HIS A 225 -3.97 21.46 10.79
N ASN A 226 -3.96 20.17 10.47
CA ASN A 226 -4.71 19.15 11.20
C ASN A 226 -4.21 19.00 12.64
N ALA A 227 -2.88 19.05 12.86
CA ALA A 227 -2.30 18.98 14.19
C ALA A 227 -2.72 20.18 15.04
N VAL A 228 -2.67 21.41 14.52
CA VAL A 228 -3.12 22.61 15.23
C VAL A 228 -4.62 22.53 15.55
N ALA A 229 -5.45 22.07 14.61
CA ALA A 229 -6.88 21.87 14.85
C ALA A 229 -7.12 20.86 15.99
N ALA A 230 -6.44 19.72 15.96
CA ALA A 230 -6.54 18.69 17.00
C ALA A 230 -6.07 19.20 18.37
N LEU A 231 -4.98 19.98 18.44
CA LEU A 231 -4.52 20.59 19.69
C LEU A 231 -5.57 21.53 20.28
N ARG A 232 -6.25 22.33 19.44
CA ARG A 232 -7.34 23.22 19.89
C ARG A 232 -8.53 22.44 20.41
N ASP A 233 -8.96 21.41 19.69
CA ASP A 233 -10.09 20.56 20.09
C ASP A 233 -9.82 19.82 21.41
N LEU A 234 -8.55 19.49 21.68
CA LEU A 234 -8.09 18.90 22.94
C LEU A 234 -7.86 19.94 24.06
N GLY A 235 -8.05 21.24 23.81
CA GLY A 235 -7.81 22.31 24.78
C GLY A 235 -6.33 22.60 25.07
N LEU A 236 -5.42 22.12 24.22
CA LEU A 236 -3.96 22.28 24.35
C LEU A 236 -3.47 23.55 23.66
N THR A 237 -4.11 24.69 23.96
CA THR A 237 -3.82 25.99 23.30
C THR A 237 -2.47 26.61 23.69
N HIS A 238 -1.76 26.03 24.65
CA HIS A 238 -0.42 26.44 25.08
C HIS A 238 0.69 25.74 24.27
N LEU A 239 0.33 24.92 23.29
CA LEU A 239 1.26 24.25 22.40
C LEU A 239 1.25 24.93 21.03
N LYS A 240 2.43 25.11 20.45
CA LYS A 240 2.64 25.55 19.06
C LYS A 240 3.43 24.52 18.29
N LEU A 241 3.40 24.59 16.96
CA LEU A 241 4.28 23.77 16.14
C LEU A 241 5.63 24.47 15.91
N VAL A 242 6.72 23.75 16.14
CA VAL A 242 8.08 24.11 15.73
C VAL A 242 8.64 22.89 15.01
N ASP A 243 9.09 23.06 13.76
CA ASP A 243 9.55 21.96 12.89
C ASP A 243 8.57 20.76 12.85
N HIS A 244 7.27 21.05 12.67
CA HIS A 244 6.16 20.08 12.66
C HIS A 244 5.92 19.33 13.99
N LEU A 245 6.56 19.75 15.08
CA LEU A 245 6.41 19.13 16.40
C LEU A 245 5.68 20.05 17.38
N PRO A 246 4.70 19.54 18.14
CA PRO A 246 4.05 20.31 19.19
C PRO A 246 5.02 20.55 20.35
N VAL A 247 5.29 21.81 20.64
CA VAL A 247 6.15 22.26 21.74
C VAL A 247 5.40 23.27 22.63
N PRO A 248 5.69 23.31 23.93
CA PRO A 248 5.17 24.37 24.80
C PRO A 248 5.55 25.75 24.28
N GLU A 249 4.56 26.64 24.22
CA GLU A 249 4.79 28.06 24.07
C GLU A 249 5.34 28.57 25.40
N LEU A 250 6.66 28.74 25.46
CA LEU A 250 7.35 29.33 26.60
C LEU A 250 7.26 30.85 26.45
N ASP A 251 6.71 31.52 27.47
CA ASP A 251 6.65 32.98 27.61
C ASP A 251 8.05 33.62 27.67
#